data_AF-A0A0F8Z1J6-F1
#
_entry.id   AF-A0A0F8Z1J6-F1
#
_cell.length_a   1.000
_cell.length_b   1.000
_cell.length_c   1.000
_cell.angle_alpha   90.00
_cell.angle_beta   90.00
_cell.angle_gamma   90.00
#
_symmetry.space_group_name_H-M   'P 1'
#
loop_
_entity.id
_entity.type
_entity.pdbx_description
1 polymer ?
#
loop_
_entity_poly.entity_id
_entity_poly.type
_entity_poly.pdbx_seq_one_letter_code
_entity_poly.pdbx_strand_id
1 'polypeptide(L)'
;HGATWSGASLAFTHSETVTTIAADYDGPNRVVIVNTGNNLSAYKDTGAGFGAAVTSTDGEITPNGIFMYHQADWNVIITGTEVSTGDAILAVRIFGDGIWQAVDTWSANRTVLTAGSATNITLTDPRGGRPDTHRLSYRENFTGTGAYNRIMFSTMPTPANFAENRWREPYPTTYDEPDGLNMAFSITHVLLTTPSRVLRWPLAVPTTTIPDADIAYIKNPNSTLGTAPTEIWIDNSAGTYDTPGAGALSGLTRGADLELKFGYVTTFGNESSEGPRPTIARLDHFTDDKGHSYLIITADSAFALLSRFKAPRAIRYAGATYFDIFLTEVARAGYDFTSFSASLPAMTLRPEVVIRAGQSMLDVIRSLLARLDDTLIQRAEMIAMVEPNPADTTQDWNLSFNIDGDHPIHGPARYTIDALNT
;
A
#
# COMPACT_ATOMS: atom_id res chain seq x y z
N HIS A 1 -22.23 -21.13 -16.48
CA HIS A 1 -22.58 -21.85 -15.24
C HIS A 1 -23.53 -20.96 -14.45
N GLY A 2 -24.79 -21.37 -14.30
CA GLY A 2 -25.75 -20.68 -13.42
C GLY A 2 -25.74 -21.36 -12.07
N ALA A 3 -25.65 -20.59 -10.99
CA ALA A 3 -25.85 -21.12 -9.65
C ALA A 3 -27.32 -21.55 -9.50
N THR A 4 -27.57 -22.79 -9.06
CA THR A 4 -28.90 -23.23 -8.65
C THR A 4 -29.06 -22.91 -7.17
N TRP A 5 -30.00 -22.04 -6.86
CA TRP A 5 -30.30 -21.64 -5.48
C TRP A 5 -31.45 -22.50 -4.94
N SER A 6 -31.37 -22.89 -3.67
CA SER A 6 -32.53 -23.43 -2.97
C SER A 6 -33.59 -22.32 -2.78
N GLY A 7 -34.80 -22.69 -2.35
CA GLY A 7 -35.79 -21.70 -1.91
C GLY A 7 -35.23 -20.82 -0.79
N ALA A 8 -35.59 -19.54 -0.80
CA ALA A 8 -35.24 -18.62 0.27
C ALA A 8 -35.95 -19.03 1.58
N SER A 9 -35.22 -18.99 2.69
CA SER A 9 -35.74 -19.22 4.04
C SER A 9 -35.34 -18.06 4.95
N LEU A 10 -36.15 -17.82 5.99
CA LEU A 10 -35.82 -16.85 7.02
C LEU A 10 -34.64 -17.37 7.84
N ALA A 11 -33.55 -16.61 7.87
CA ALA A 11 -32.37 -16.93 8.67
C ALA A 11 -32.49 -16.41 10.12
N PHE A 12 -32.85 -15.14 10.28
CA PHE A 12 -33.12 -14.47 11.56
C PHE A 12 -33.87 -13.16 11.32
N THR A 13 -34.36 -12.54 12.41
CA THR A 13 -34.99 -11.21 12.38
C THR A 13 -34.16 -10.24 13.23
N HIS A 14 -33.90 -9.05 12.71
CA HIS A 14 -33.33 -7.95 13.47
C HIS A 14 -34.45 -7.04 14.00
N SER A 15 -34.32 -6.54 15.22
CA SER A 15 -35.39 -5.77 15.89
C SER A 15 -35.45 -4.30 15.49
N GLU A 16 -34.37 -3.76 14.90
CA GLU A 16 -34.29 -2.36 14.47
C GLU A 16 -34.43 -2.22 12.95
N THR A 17 -34.57 -0.99 12.47
CA THR A 17 -34.56 -0.69 11.04
C THR A 17 -33.17 -0.90 10.46
N VAL A 18 -33.07 -1.86 9.54
CA VAL A 18 -31.84 -2.16 8.81
C VAL A 18 -31.68 -1.19 7.65
N THR A 19 -30.52 -0.54 7.55
CA THR A 19 -30.17 0.34 6.43
C THR A 19 -29.37 -0.40 5.37
N THR A 20 -28.35 -1.14 5.79
CA THR A 20 -27.46 -1.92 4.92
C THR A 20 -27.01 -3.20 5.63
N ILE A 21 -26.66 -4.22 4.84
CA ILE A 21 -26.06 -5.46 5.33
C ILE A 21 -24.78 -5.78 4.57
N ALA A 22 -23.84 -6.46 5.23
CA ALA A 22 -22.70 -7.10 4.60
C ALA A 22 -22.60 -8.54 5.10
N ALA A 23 -22.26 -9.46 4.21
CA ALA A 23 -22.18 -10.88 4.57
C ALA A 23 -20.99 -11.53 3.87
N ASP A 24 -20.34 -12.46 4.57
CA ASP A 24 -19.29 -13.29 4.00
C ASP A 24 -19.20 -14.64 4.73
N TYR A 25 -18.37 -15.52 4.20
CA TYR A 25 -18.23 -16.91 4.61
C TYR A 25 -16.77 -17.37 4.54
N ASP A 26 -16.28 -17.98 5.61
CA ASP A 26 -14.88 -18.45 5.74
C ASP A 26 -14.72 -19.95 5.43
N GLY A 27 -15.81 -20.68 5.13
CA GLY A 27 -15.83 -22.14 4.98
C GLY A 27 -16.66 -22.85 6.07
N PRO A 28 -16.31 -22.75 7.35
CA PRO A 28 -17.15 -23.31 8.42
C PRO A 28 -18.27 -22.36 8.88
N ASN A 29 -18.06 -21.05 8.81
CA ASN A 29 -18.89 -20.03 9.44
C ASN A 29 -19.39 -19.00 8.43
N ARG A 30 -20.57 -18.44 8.69
CA ARG A 30 -21.13 -17.30 7.96
C ARG A 30 -21.31 -16.15 8.93
N VAL A 31 -20.91 -14.95 8.52
CA VAL A 31 -21.19 -13.74 9.29
C VAL A 31 -22.06 -12.81 8.46
N VAL A 32 -23.04 -12.20 9.10
CA VAL A 32 -23.85 -11.11 8.56
C VAL A 32 -23.72 -9.92 9.52
N ILE A 33 -23.19 -8.81 9.00
CA ILE A 33 -23.19 -7.52 9.70
C ILE A 33 -24.42 -6.75 9.27
N VAL A 34 -25.16 -6.27 10.26
CA VAL A 34 -26.34 -5.43 10.11
C VAL A 34 -26.01 -4.03 10.58
N ASN A 35 -26.27 -3.03 9.74
CA ASN A 35 -26.16 -1.62 10.07
C ASN A 35 -27.55 -1.03 10.34
N THR A 36 -27.72 -0.39 11.50
CA THR A 36 -28.98 0.28 11.90
C THR A 36 -28.87 1.82 11.90
N GLY A 37 -27.75 2.34 11.41
CA GLY A 37 -27.44 3.77 11.35
C GLY A 37 -26.62 4.27 12.54
N ASN A 38 -26.65 3.58 13.69
CA ASN A 38 -25.86 3.96 14.87
C ASN A 38 -24.87 2.88 15.32
N ASN A 39 -25.21 1.60 15.11
CA ASN A 39 -24.41 0.46 15.54
C ASN A 39 -24.30 -0.58 14.42
N LEU A 40 -23.27 -1.43 14.53
CA LEU A 40 -23.08 -2.62 13.72
C LEU A 40 -23.33 -3.85 14.58
N SER A 41 -24.24 -4.72 14.14
CA SER A 41 -24.56 -5.99 14.78
C SER A 41 -24.06 -7.15 13.93
N ALA A 42 -23.12 -7.94 14.46
CA ALA A 42 -22.63 -9.15 13.81
C ALA A 42 -23.45 -10.37 14.25
N TYR A 43 -24.02 -11.07 13.29
CA TYR A 43 -24.68 -12.36 13.44
C TYR A 43 -23.76 -13.43 12.87
N LYS A 44 -23.45 -14.46 13.65
CA LYS A 44 -22.57 -15.56 13.23
C LYS A 44 -23.32 -16.88 13.24
N ASP A 45 -23.22 -17.62 12.16
CA ASP A 45 -23.70 -18.99 12.01
C ASP A 45 -22.48 -19.92 11.95
N THR A 46 -22.41 -20.88 12.87
CA THR A 46 -21.34 -21.89 12.98
C THR A 46 -21.78 -23.27 12.47
N GLY A 47 -22.85 -23.32 11.67
CA GLY A 47 -23.44 -24.54 11.11
C GLY A 47 -24.72 -25.02 11.79
N ALA A 48 -25.09 -24.42 12.93
CA ALA A 48 -26.32 -24.71 13.67
C ALA A 48 -27.41 -23.64 13.49
N GLY A 49 -27.16 -22.63 12.63
CA GLY A 49 -27.98 -21.43 12.49
C GLY A 49 -27.32 -20.22 13.13
N PHE A 50 -27.87 -19.04 12.82
CA PHE A 50 -27.36 -17.77 13.35
C PHE A 50 -27.59 -17.66 14.86
N GLY A 51 -26.52 -17.38 15.60
CA GLY A 51 -26.57 -17.08 17.02
C GLY A 51 -27.07 -15.67 17.34
N ALA A 52 -26.97 -15.29 18.62
CA ALA A 52 -27.27 -13.94 19.06
C ALA A 52 -26.31 -12.91 18.46
N ALA A 53 -26.80 -11.69 18.25
CA ALA A 53 -26.00 -10.62 17.66
C ALA A 53 -24.97 -10.09 18.66
N VAL A 54 -23.75 -9.85 18.19
CA VAL A 54 -22.74 -9.06 18.90
C VAL A 54 -22.74 -7.65 18.33
N THR A 55 -23.16 -6.68 19.14
CA THR A 55 -23.36 -5.30 18.67
C THR A 55 -22.21 -4.40 19.14
N SER A 56 -21.65 -3.60 18.23
CA SER A 56 -20.73 -2.53 18.58
C SER A 56 -21.48 -1.46 19.39
N THR A 57 -20.88 -0.91 20.45
CA THR A 57 -21.56 0.03 21.35
C THR A 57 -20.86 1.38 21.50
N ASP A 58 -19.83 1.64 20.70
CA ASP A 58 -19.07 2.90 20.77
C ASP A 58 -19.82 4.10 20.17
N GLY A 59 -20.75 3.88 19.22
CA GLY A 59 -21.53 4.95 18.59
C GLY A 59 -20.67 6.04 17.92
N GLU A 60 -19.44 5.71 17.52
CA GLU A 60 -18.48 6.71 17.03
C GLU A 60 -18.76 7.17 15.60
N ILE A 61 -19.42 6.33 14.80
CA ILE A 61 -19.72 6.59 13.38
C ILE A 61 -21.19 6.27 13.14
N THR A 62 -21.89 7.17 12.44
CA THR A 62 -23.18 6.90 11.81
C THR A 62 -22.92 6.30 10.43
N PRO A 63 -23.01 4.96 10.24
CA PRO A 63 -22.57 4.33 9.01
C PRO A 63 -23.63 4.50 7.91
N ASN A 64 -23.18 4.88 6.71
CA ASN A 64 -24.02 4.98 5.51
C ASN A 64 -23.67 3.91 4.46
N GLY A 65 -22.62 3.12 4.70
CA GLY A 65 -22.19 2.03 3.85
C GLY A 65 -21.28 1.08 4.61
N ILE A 66 -21.46 -0.22 4.38
CA ILE A 66 -20.63 -1.27 4.97
C ILE A 66 -20.25 -2.31 3.91
N PHE A 67 -19.06 -2.85 4.06
CA PHE A 67 -18.58 -4.00 3.31
C PHE A 67 -17.77 -4.92 4.22
N MET A 68 -17.80 -6.21 3.94
CA MET A 68 -17.07 -7.19 4.71
C MET A 68 -16.44 -8.22 3.79
N TYR A 69 -15.25 -8.67 4.15
CA TYR A 69 -14.67 -9.91 3.65
C TYR A 69 -13.87 -10.61 4.75
N HIS A 70 -13.78 -11.93 4.68
CA HIS A 70 -12.98 -12.73 5.59
C HIS A 70 -11.56 -12.89 5.05
N GLN A 71 -10.59 -12.56 5.90
CA GLN A 71 -9.21 -12.96 5.73
C GLN A 71 -8.51 -12.81 7.07
N ALA A 72 -8.13 -13.95 7.67
CA ALA A 72 -7.67 -14.09 9.05
C ALA A 72 -8.72 -13.71 10.11
N ASP A 73 -9.43 -12.59 9.98
CA ASP A 73 -10.65 -12.24 10.71
C ASP A 73 -11.70 -11.65 9.74
N TRP A 74 -12.88 -11.26 10.24
CA TRP A 74 -13.90 -10.56 9.48
C TRP A 74 -13.56 -9.07 9.35
N ASN A 75 -12.98 -8.71 8.20
CA ASN A 75 -12.51 -7.36 7.90
C ASN A 75 -13.67 -6.50 7.39
N VAL A 76 -13.99 -5.44 8.11
CA VAL A 76 -15.14 -4.57 7.87
C VAL A 76 -14.67 -3.20 7.43
N ILE A 77 -15.17 -2.73 6.30
CA ILE A 77 -14.94 -1.38 5.77
C ILE A 77 -16.23 -0.59 5.94
N ILE A 78 -16.11 0.63 6.47
CA ILE A 78 -17.23 1.47 6.87
C ILE A 78 -17.07 2.83 6.23
N THR A 79 -18.10 3.31 5.55
CA THR A 79 -18.27 4.74 5.26
C THR A 79 -19.37 5.30 6.14
N GLY A 80 -19.25 6.58 6.50
CA GLY A 80 -20.25 7.23 7.33
C GLY A 80 -19.91 8.65 7.68
N THR A 81 -20.51 9.10 8.78
CA THR A 81 -20.23 10.39 9.41
C THR A 81 -19.73 10.15 10.83
N GLU A 82 -18.60 10.76 11.20
CA GLU A 82 -18.11 10.72 12.57
C GLU A 82 -19.04 11.54 13.48
N VAL A 83 -19.49 10.93 14.58
CA VAL A 83 -20.56 11.51 15.42
C VAL A 83 -20.09 12.76 16.17
N SER A 84 -18.80 12.82 16.54
CA SER A 84 -18.24 13.92 17.34
C SER A 84 -17.95 15.17 16.52
N THR A 85 -17.56 15.03 15.26
CA THR A 85 -17.09 16.12 14.38
C THR A 85 -18.06 16.45 13.25
N GLY A 86 -18.91 15.50 12.86
CA GLY A 86 -19.70 15.55 11.64
C GLY A 86 -18.88 15.30 10.37
N ASP A 87 -17.62 14.90 10.49
CA ASP A 87 -16.74 14.67 9.35
C ASP A 87 -17.17 13.42 8.58
N ALA A 88 -17.10 13.48 7.24
CA ALA A 88 -17.28 12.28 6.43
C ALA A 88 -16.07 11.36 6.66
N ILE A 89 -16.31 10.08 6.93
CA ILE A 89 -15.27 9.15 7.35
C ILE A 89 -15.33 7.85 6.54
N LEU A 90 -14.14 7.39 6.17
CA LEU A 90 -13.86 6.02 5.75
C LEU A 90 -13.00 5.40 6.85
N ALA A 91 -13.51 4.32 7.46
CA ALA A 91 -12.87 3.62 8.55
C ALA A 91 -12.89 2.11 8.31
N VAL A 92 -12.07 1.40 9.07
CA VAL A 92 -12.07 -0.06 9.13
C VAL A 92 -12.25 -0.56 10.56
N ARG A 93 -12.86 -1.74 10.67
CA ARG A 93 -12.99 -2.53 11.90
C ARG A 93 -12.75 -4.00 11.61
N ILE A 94 -12.50 -4.75 12.67
CA ILE A 94 -12.40 -6.20 12.64
C ILE A 94 -13.46 -6.76 13.58
N PHE A 95 -14.23 -7.73 13.11
CA PHE A 95 -14.99 -8.61 13.98
C PHE A 95 -14.22 -9.93 14.11
N GLY A 96 -13.91 -10.33 15.35
CA GLY A 96 -12.89 -11.34 15.60
C GLY A 96 -13.36 -12.79 15.47
N ASP A 97 -12.52 -13.61 14.87
CA ASP A 97 -12.49 -15.07 14.95
C ASP A 97 -11.30 -15.61 15.75
N GLY A 98 -10.40 -14.73 16.22
CA GLY A 98 -9.33 -15.04 17.16
C GLY A 98 -7.91 -14.78 16.68
N ILE A 99 -7.70 -14.24 15.47
CA ILE A 99 -6.35 -13.98 14.94
C ILE A 99 -5.82 -12.59 15.32
N TRP A 100 -6.45 -11.53 14.83
CA TRP A 100 -6.09 -10.13 15.11
C TRP A 100 -7.04 -9.49 16.11
N GLN A 101 -8.27 -9.98 16.21
CA GLN A 101 -9.27 -9.58 17.19
C GLN A 101 -9.79 -10.81 17.94
N ALA A 102 -10.07 -10.65 19.24
CA ALA A 102 -10.59 -11.75 20.05
C ALA A 102 -11.93 -12.26 19.50
N VAL A 103 -12.16 -13.56 19.61
CA VAL A 103 -13.37 -14.24 19.11
C VAL A 103 -14.63 -13.51 19.57
N ASP A 104 -15.52 -13.24 18.61
CA ASP A 104 -16.84 -12.64 18.82
C ASP A 104 -16.76 -11.26 19.51
N THR A 105 -15.73 -10.48 19.20
CA THR A 105 -15.58 -9.09 19.67
C THR A 105 -15.28 -8.14 18.50
N TRP A 106 -15.64 -6.87 18.69
CA TRP A 106 -15.33 -5.79 17.76
C TRP A 106 -14.01 -5.12 18.13
N SER A 107 -13.17 -4.86 17.14
CA SER A 107 -12.04 -3.95 17.30
C SER A 107 -12.51 -2.50 17.44
N ALA A 108 -11.63 -1.63 17.94
CA ALA A 108 -11.82 -0.18 17.83
C ALA A 108 -11.88 0.25 16.36
N ASN A 109 -12.49 1.42 16.12
CA ASN A 109 -12.42 2.10 14.84
C ASN A 109 -10.98 2.47 14.49
N ARG A 110 -10.61 2.27 13.23
CA ARG A 110 -9.37 2.82 12.67
C ARG A 110 -9.70 3.62 11.42
N THR A 111 -9.38 4.90 11.47
CA THR A 111 -9.63 5.84 10.38
C THR A 111 -8.68 5.57 9.21
N VAL A 112 -9.22 5.48 8.01
CA VAL A 112 -8.45 5.44 6.75
C VAL A 112 -8.32 6.87 6.20
N LEU A 113 -9.46 7.54 6.13
CA LEU A 113 -9.59 8.87 5.56
C LEU A 113 -10.77 9.60 6.20
N THR A 114 -10.60 10.90 6.43
CA THR A 114 -11.67 11.82 6.82
C THR A 114 -11.69 13.02 5.90
N ALA A 115 -12.88 13.59 5.72
CA ALA A 115 -13.10 14.86 5.08
C ALA A 115 -13.97 15.72 6.00
N GLY A 116 -13.50 16.94 6.27
CA GLY A 116 -14.16 17.83 7.23
C GLY A 116 -15.63 18.07 6.89
N SER A 117 -16.49 18.22 7.90
CA SER A 117 -17.93 18.43 7.72
C SER A 117 -18.29 19.61 6.80
N ALA A 118 -17.44 20.65 6.77
CA ALA A 118 -17.61 21.83 5.90
C ALA A 118 -17.09 21.64 4.46
N THR A 119 -16.55 20.46 4.10
CA THR A 119 -15.92 20.23 2.79
C THR A 119 -16.89 19.84 1.69
N ASN A 120 -18.19 19.65 1.97
CA ASN A 120 -19.19 19.16 1.01
C ASN A 120 -18.83 17.80 0.37
N ILE A 121 -18.00 17.00 1.05
CA ILE A 121 -17.61 15.65 0.63
C ILE A 121 -18.47 14.64 1.38
N THR A 122 -18.99 13.66 0.66
CA THR A 122 -19.64 12.47 1.20
C THR A 122 -18.94 11.22 0.70
N LEU A 123 -18.74 10.25 1.59
CA LEU A 123 -18.14 8.95 1.28
C LEU A 123 -19.21 7.88 1.37
N THR A 124 -19.34 7.03 0.35
CA THR A 124 -20.35 5.95 0.30
C THR A 124 -19.79 4.71 -0.39
N ASP A 125 -20.58 3.63 -0.39
CA ASP A 125 -20.36 2.43 -1.21
C ASP A 125 -18.96 1.81 -1.06
N PRO A 126 -18.47 1.54 0.17
CA PRO A 126 -17.19 0.88 0.36
C PRO A 126 -17.27 -0.52 -0.23
N ARG A 127 -16.21 -0.96 -0.89
CA ARG A 127 -16.00 -2.33 -1.40
C ARG A 127 -14.55 -2.70 -1.19
N GLY A 128 -14.24 -4.00 -1.16
CA GLY A 128 -12.85 -4.42 -1.01
C GLY A 128 -12.64 -5.91 -1.18
N GLY A 129 -11.42 -6.33 -0.90
CA GLY A 129 -11.01 -7.73 -0.91
C GLY A 129 -9.50 -7.85 -0.84
N ARG A 130 -9.00 -9.09 -0.82
CA ARG A 130 -7.56 -9.39 -0.84
C ARG A 130 -7.20 -10.40 -1.92
N PRO A 131 -7.26 -10.03 -3.22
CA PRO A 131 -6.81 -10.91 -4.30
C PRO A 131 -5.30 -11.21 -4.25
N ASP A 132 -4.51 -10.23 -3.83
CA ASP A 132 -3.04 -10.30 -3.68
C ASP A 132 -2.62 -9.47 -2.45
N THR A 133 -2.87 -8.17 -2.49
CA THR A 133 -2.84 -7.26 -1.35
C THR A 133 -4.27 -6.86 -0.97
N HIS A 134 -4.43 -6.23 0.19
CA HIS A 134 -5.69 -5.60 0.57
C HIS A 134 -6.00 -4.45 -0.38
N ARG A 135 -7.18 -4.49 -0.97
CA ARG A 135 -7.69 -3.48 -1.90
C ARG A 135 -9.03 -2.96 -1.40
N LEU A 136 -9.26 -1.68 -1.61
CA LEU A 136 -10.46 -0.97 -1.19
C LEU A 136 -10.88 -0.04 -2.32
N SER A 137 -12.18 0.05 -2.56
CA SER A 137 -12.78 1.10 -3.35
C SER A 137 -13.93 1.72 -2.58
N TYR A 138 -14.21 2.98 -2.86
CA TYR A 138 -15.35 3.69 -2.29
C TYR A 138 -15.75 4.80 -3.24
N ARG A 139 -16.93 5.35 -3.05
CA ARG A 139 -17.43 6.49 -3.81
C ARG A 139 -17.19 7.76 -3.02
N GLU A 140 -16.57 8.74 -3.68
CA GLU A 140 -16.38 10.09 -3.17
C GLU A 140 -17.23 11.05 -4.01
N ASN A 141 -18.16 11.74 -3.37
CA ASN A 141 -19.03 12.71 -4.01
C ASN A 141 -18.82 14.08 -3.35
N PHE A 142 -18.48 15.07 -4.18
CA PHE A 142 -18.27 16.45 -3.77
C PHE A 142 -19.31 17.34 -4.44
N THR A 143 -20.07 18.10 -3.66
CA THR A 143 -21.18 18.94 -4.15
C THR A 143 -20.86 20.44 -4.22
N GLY A 144 -19.61 20.83 -3.99
CA GLY A 144 -19.17 22.22 -4.10
C GLY A 144 -18.95 22.71 -5.54
N THR A 145 -18.21 23.82 -5.69
CA THR A 145 -17.86 24.35 -7.02
C THR A 145 -16.90 23.39 -7.74
N GLY A 146 -17.25 22.96 -8.95
CA GLY A 146 -16.53 21.87 -9.62
C GLY A 146 -16.93 20.49 -9.09
N ALA A 147 -18.22 20.33 -8.75
CA ALA A 147 -18.80 19.10 -8.25
C ALA A 147 -18.37 17.88 -9.07
N TYR A 148 -18.10 16.78 -8.36
CA TYR A 148 -17.73 15.52 -8.98
C TYR A 148 -18.30 14.36 -8.18
N ASN A 149 -18.36 13.23 -8.85
CA ASN A 149 -18.69 11.95 -8.27
C ASN A 149 -17.75 10.92 -8.89
N ARG A 150 -16.96 10.24 -8.07
CA ARG A 150 -15.92 9.34 -8.56
C ARG A 150 -15.68 8.16 -7.65
N ILE A 151 -15.33 7.04 -8.26
CA ILE A 151 -14.81 5.89 -7.51
C ILE A 151 -13.35 6.15 -7.19
N MET A 152 -13.02 6.05 -5.91
CA MET A 152 -11.68 6.10 -5.36
C MET A 152 -11.17 4.67 -5.13
N PHE A 153 -9.88 4.45 -5.32
CA PHE A 153 -9.24 3.16 -5.12
C PHE A 153 -8.02 3.31 -4.23
N SER A 154 -7.82 2.38 -3.31
CA SER A 154 -6.65 2.32 -2.43
C SER A 154 -6.22 0.87 -2.21
N THR A 155 -4.95 0.70 -1.87
CA THR A 155 -4.33 -0.58 -1.56
C THR A 155 -3.47 -0.45 -0.32
N MET A 156 -3.24 -1.54 0.40
CA MET A 156 -2.16 -1.58 1.39
C MET A 156 -0.85 -2.07 0.73
N PRO A 157 0.32 -1.61 1.21
CA PRO A 157 1.59 -2.18 0.78
C PRO A 157 1.69 -3.62 1.31
N THR A 158 2.24 -4.53 0.52
CA THR A 158 2.64 -5.86 1.01
C THR A 158 3.92 -5.70 1.84
N PRO A 159 4.08 -6.37 3.00
CA PRO A 159 3.24 -7.44 3.57
C PRO A 159 2.15 -6.99 4.55
N ALA A 160 1.81 -5.69 4.61
CA ALA A 160 0.89 -5.17 5.62
C ALA A 160 -0.46 -5.91 5.63
N ASN A 161 -0.96 -6.16 6.83
CA ASN A 161 -2.23 -6.82 7.05
C ASN A 161 -3.34 -5.81 7.39
N PHE A 162 -4.60 -6.26 7.33
CA PHE A 162 -5.75 -5.39 7.57
C PHE A 162 -5.75 -4.74 8.95
N ALA A 163 -5.18 -5.41 9.96
CA ALA A 163 -5.11 -4.88 11.32
C ALA A 163 -4.13 -3.69 11.46
N GLU A 164 -3.18 -3.54 10.55
CA GLU A 164 -2.20 -2.46 10.59
C GLU A 164 -2.71 -1.15 9.98
N ASN A 165 -3.81 -1.18 9.21
CA ASN A 165 -4.47 0.00 8.64
C ASN A 165 -3.54 0.91 7.79
N ARG A 166 -2.61 0.31 7.04
CA ARG A 166 -1.57 1.01 6.24
C ARG A 166 -2.05 1.34 4.82
N TRP A 167 -3.16 2.06 4.70
CA TRP A 167 -3.73 2.36 3.38
C TRP A 167 -2.94 3.43 2.63
N ARG A 168 -2.69 3.17 1.35
CA ARG A 168 -2.21 4.17 0.39
C ARG A 168 -3.23 5.30 0.26
N GLU A 169 -2.77 6.53 0.00
CA GLU A 169 -3.68 7.62 -0.30
C GLU A 169 -4.55 7.22 -1.51
N PRO A 170 -5.90 7.27 -1.37
CA PRO A 170 -6.78 6.85 -2.44
C PRO A 170 -6.61 7.70 -3.70
N TYR A 171 -6.67 7.05 -4.86
CA TYR A 171 -6.62 7.73 -6.16
C TYR A 171 -7.93 7.57 -6.91
N PRO A 172 -8.35 8.60 -7.67
CA PRO A 172 -9.58 8.53 -8.44
C PRO A 172 -9.40 7.59 -9.64
N THR A 173 -10.44 6.80 -9.92
CA THR A 173 -10.55 6.04 -11.15
C THR A 173 -11.29 6.85 -12.22
N THR A 174 -11.18 6.44 -13.48
CA THR A 174 -11.91 7.04 -14.60
C THR A 174 -13.32 6.47 -14.76
N TYR A 175 -13.78 5.59 -13.85
CA TYR A 175 -15.08 4.95 -13.93
C TYR A 175 -16.15 5.80 -13.23
N ASP A 176 -17.24 6.07 -13.94
CA ASP A 176 -18.43 6.73 -13.43
C ASP A 176 -19.54 5.68 -13.25
N GLU A 177 -19.56 5.04 -12.09
CA GLU A 177 -20.51 3.97 -11.77
C GLU A 177 -21.19 4.31 -10.43
N PRO A 178 -22.51 4.60 -10.42
CA PRO A 178 -23.21 5.08 -9.24
C PRO A 178 -23.20 4.10 -8.06
N ASP A 179 -23.20 2.79 -8.34
CA ASP A 179 -23.33 1.73 -7.33
C ASP A 179 -21.97 1.22 -6.78
N GLY A 180 -20.89 1.93 -7.11
CA GLY A 180 -19.52 1.58 -6.74
C GLY A 180 -18.92 0.46 -7.59
N LEU A 181 -17.78 -0.05 -7.14
CA LEU A 181 -16.97 -1.03 -7.86
C LEU A 181 -16.73 -2.26 -7.00
N ASN A 182 -17.50 -3.33 -7.25
CA ASN A 182 -17.35 -4.59 -6.53
C ASN A 182 -16.09 -5.34 -6.99
N MET A 183 -15.53 -6.14 -6.08
CA MET A 183 -14.37 -6.96 -6.34
C MET A 183 -14.72 -8.43 -6.14
N ALA A 184 -14.41 -9.26 -7.14
CA ALA A 184 -14.37 -10.70 -7.03
C ALA A 184 -13.01 -11.19 -7.53
N PHE A 185 -12.53 -12.33 -7.09
CA PHE A 185 -11.23 -12.83 -7.52
C PHE A 185 -11.11 -14.34 -7.45
N SER A 186 -10.14 -14.86 -8.19
CA SER A 186 -9.64 -16.23 -8.11
C SER A 186 -8.14 -16.17 -7.84
N ILE A 187 -7.50 -17.34 -7.72
CA ILE A 187 -6.03 -17.42 -7.57
C ILE A 187 -5.24 -16.83 -8.76
N THR A 188 -5.89 -16.57 -9.91
CA THR A 188 -5.19 -16.07 -11.11
C THR A 188 -5.70 -14.73 -11.62
N HIS A 189 -6.87 -14.26 -11.18
CA HIS A 189 -7.49 -13.06 -11.74
C HIS A 189 -8.27 -12.28 -10.68
N VAL A 190 -8.27 -10.97 -10.81
CA VAL A 190 -9.24 -10.09 -10.17
C VAL A 190 -10.28 -9.64 -11.20
N LEU A 191 -11.53 -9.58 -10.76
CA LEU A 191 -12.68 -9.11 -11.50
C LEU A 191 -13.20 -7.87 -10.76
N LEU A 192 -13.29 -6.75 -11.48
CA LEU A 192 -13.94 -5.55 -11.00
C LEU A 192 -15.29 -5.45 -11.70
N THR A 193 -16.37 -5.45 -10.92
CA THR A 193 -17.73 -5.58 -11.44
C THR A 193 -18.57 -4.37 -11.07
N THR A 194 -19.36 -3.95 -12.04
CA THR A 194 -20.40 -2.93 -11.93
C THR A 194 -21.66 -3.52 -12.57
N PRO A 195 -22.84 -2.92 -12.39
CA PRO A 195 -24.05 -3.40 -13.09
C PRO A 195 -23.90 -3.41 -14.62
N SER A 196 -23.02 -2.56 -15.17
CA SER A 196 -22.86 -2.37 -16.62
C SER A 196 -21.67 -3.12 -17.20
N ARG A 197 -20.65 -3.45 -16.39
CA ARG A 197 -19.34 -3.91 -16.88
C ARG A 197 -18.68 -4.92 -15.95
N VAL A 198 -17.92 -5.84 -16.54
CA VAL A 198 -16.99 -6.74 -15.84
C VAL A 198 -15.60 -6.54 -16.44
N LEU A 199 -14.71 -5.98 -15.64
CA LEU A 199 -13.30 -5.83 -15.98
C LEU A 199 -12.54 -7.01 -15.39
N ARG A 200 -11.62 -7.57 -16.15
CA ARG A 200 -10.82 -8.72 -15.73
C ARG A 200 -9.35 -8.39 -15.84
N TRP A 201 -8.59 -8.69 -14.80
CA TRP A 201 -7.15 -8.46 -14.75
C TRP A 201 -6.42 -9.69 -14.21
N PRO A 202 -5.29 -10.13 -14.82
CA PRO A 202 -4.49 -11.24 -14.29
C PRO A 202 -3.74 -10.80 -13.01
N LEU A 203 -3.66 -11.69 -12.03
CA LEU A 203 -2.86 -11.47 -10.81
C LEU A 203 -1.38 -11.82 -10.99
N ALA A 204 -1.05 -12.60 -12.03
CA ALA A 204 0.34 -12.84 -12.39
C ALA A 204 0.98 -11.53 -12.88
N VAL A 205 1.99 -11.05 -12.16
CA VAL A 205 2.79 -9.89 -12.55
C VAL A 205 3.85 -10.35 -13.55
N PRO A 206 3.89 -9.82 -14.78
CA PRO A 206 4.97 -10.13 -15.72
C PRO A 206 6.31 -9.69 -15.16
N THR A 207 7.30 -10.59 -15.20
CA THR A 207 8.67 -10.30 -14.79
C THR A 207 9.62 -10.45 -15.98
N THR A 208 10.66 -9.63 -16.01
CA THR A 208 11.73 -9.71 -17.01
C THR A 208 13.05 -9.64 -16.25
N THR A 209 13.84 -10.72 -16.33
CA THR A 209 15.20 -10.74 -15.78
C THR A 209 16.16 -10.25 -16.84
N ILE A 210 16.92 -9.22 -16.50
CA ILE A 210 18.03 -8.73 -17.35
C ILE A 210 19.28 -9.48 -16.90
N PRO A 211 20.00 -10.18 -17.80
CA PRO A 211 21.26 -10.84 -17.46
C PRO A 211 22.32 -9.83 -17.03
N ASP A 212 23.12 -10.17 -16.01
CA ASP A 212 24.19 -9.30 -15.50
C ASP A 212 25.20 -8.90 -16.60
N ALA A 213 25.44 -9.78 -17.57
CA ALA A 213 26.34 -9.54 -18.71
C ALA A 213 25.86 -8.41 -19.64
N ASP A 214 24.57 -8.11 -19.63
CA ASP A 214 23.98 -7.05 -20.45
C ASP A 214 23.96 -5.71 -19.69
N ILE A 215 24.27 -5.69 -18.39
CA ILE A 215 24.33 -4.45 -17.60
C ILE A 215 25.68 -3.77 -17.84
N ALA A 216 25.66 -2.62 -18.52
CA ALA A 216 26.85 -1.82 -18.77
C ALA A 216 27.28 -1.04 -17.51
N TYR A 217 26.35 -0.36 -16.84
CA TYR A 217 26.58 0.25 -15.52
C TYR A 217 25.28 0.67 -14.83
N ILE A 218 25.38 0.91 -13.52
CA ILE A 218 24.31 1.44 -12.67
C ILE A 218 24.81 2.71 -11.97
N LYS A 219 23.99 3.76 -11.99
CA LYS A 219 24.29 5.05 -11.36
C LYS A 219 23.23 5.40 -10.33
N ASN A 220 23.67 5.95 -9.20
CA ASN A 220 22.85 6.34 -8.06
C ASN A 220 21.90 5.23 -7.57
N PRO A 221 22.36 4.00 -7.26
CA PRO A 221 21.52 2.98 -6.62
C PRO A 221 21.28 3.35 -5.14
N ASN A 222 20.71 4.53 -4.89
CA ASN A 222 20.60 5.11 -3.56
C ASN A 222 19.49 4.42 -2.78
N SER A 223 19.86 3.87 -1.62
CA SER A 223 18.92 3.44 -0.58
C SER A 223 18.58 4.58 0.39
N THR A 224 19.22 5.74 0.33
CA THR A 224 19.05 6.83 1.31
C THR A 224 18.07 7.91 0.81
N LEU A 225 17.77 8.91 1.66
CA LEU A 225 16.83 10.04 1.44
C LEU A 225 17.05 10.93 0.19
N GLY A 226 17.93 10.53 -0.73
CA GLY A 226 18.17 11.17 -2.01
C GLY A 226 17.00 10.98 -3.00
N THR A 227 16.81 11.97 -3.87
CA THR A 227 15.78 11.95 -4.94
C THR A 227 16.37 11.82 -6.34
N ALA A 228 17.70 11.69 -6.44
CA ALA A 228 18.36 11.46 -7.71
C ALA A 228 17.87 10.10 -8.27
N PRO A 229 17.45 10.04 -9.54
CA PRO A 229 16.99 8.80 -10.13
C PRO A 229 18.14 7.80 -10.25
N THR A 230 17.79 6.52 -10.14
CA THR A 230 18.66 5.41 -10.52
C THR A 230 18.67 5.31 -12.05
N GLU A 231 19.85 5.31 -12.65
CA GLU A 231 20.03 5.07 -14.09
C GLU A 231 20.71 3.71 -14.29
N ILE A 232 20.11 2.84 -15.10
CA ILE A 232 20.68 1.54 -15.48
C ILE A 232 20.85 1.54 -16.98
N TRP A 233 22.08 1.30 -17.41
CA TRP A 233 22.44 1.22 -18.82
C TRP A 233 22.62 -0.23 -19.21
N ILE A 234 21.86 -0.65 -20.21
CA ILE A 234 21.84 -2.03 -20.70
C ILE A 234 22.39 -2.03 -22.11
N ASP A 235 23.36 -2.90 -22.39
CA ASP A 235 23.85 -3.13 -23.75
C ASP A 235 22.70 -3.67 -24.61
N ASN A 236 22.39 -2.93 -25.67
CA ASN A 236 21.38 -3.28 -26.65
C ASN A 236 21.98 -3.39 -28.06
N SER A 237 23.28 -3.67 -28.17
CA SER A 237 23.96 -3.88 -29.45
C SER A 237 23.35 -5.02 -30.29
N ALA A 238 22.77 -6.03 -29.63
CA ALA A 238 22.07 -7.14 -30.28
C ALA A 238 20.59 -6.86 -30.63
N GLY A 239 20.05 -5.69 -30.25
CA GLY A 239 18.62 -5.35 -30.41
C GLY A 239 17.67 -6.12 -29.49
N THR A 240 18.20 -6.89 -28.53
CA THR A 240 17.42 -7.70 -27.57
C THR A 240 16.38 -6.87 -26.83
N TYR A 241 16.69 -5.60 -26.55
CA TYR A 241 15.90 -4.67 -25.74
C TYR A 241 15.15 -3.60 -26.57
N ASP A 242 14.88 -3.86 -27.86
CA ASP A 242 14.18 -2.92 -28.75
C ASP A 242 12.67 -2.78 -28.48
N THR A 243 12.07 -3.73 -27.74
CA THR A 243 10.60 -3.79 -27.55
C THR A 243 10.18 -3.94 -26.09
N PRO A 244 10.60 -3.02 -25.19
CA PRO A 244 10.17 -3.06 -23.79
C PRO A 244 8.63 -3.03 -23.67
N GLY A 245 8.10 -3.83 -22.74
CA GLY A 245 6.66 -3.98 -22.51
C GLY A 245 5.96 -4.97 -23.44
N ALA A 246 6.68 -5.64 -24.35
CA ALA A 246 6.14 -6.64 -25.27
C ALA A 246 6.88 -7.98 -25.20
N GLY A 247 6.17 -9.07 -25.48
CA GLY A 247 6.74 -10.42 -25.56
C GLY A 247 7.53 -10.81 -24.29
N ALA A 248 8.79 -11.23 -24.47
CA ALA A 248 9.70 -11.60 -23.38
C ALA A 248 10.08 -10.42 -22.47
N LEU A 249 9.92 -9.18 -22.95
CA LEU A 249 10.17 -7.94 -22.21
C LEU A 249 8.90 -7.33 -21.62
N SER A 250 7.81 -8.11 -21.51
CA SER A 250 6.53 -7.61 -21.00
C SER A 250 6.58 -7.08 -19.57
N GLY A 251 7.53 -7.54 -18.75
CA GLY A 251 7.79 -6.99 -17.41
C GLY A 251 8.58 -5.68 -17.42
N LEU A 252 9.30 -5.38 -18.50
CA LEU A 252 10.09 -4.17 -18.65
C LEU A 252 9.22 -3.00 -19.16
N THR A 253 8.41 -2.44 -18.26
CA THR A 253 7.48 -1.36 -18.59
C THR A 253 7.54 -0.21 -17.59
N ARG A 254 7.07 0.97 -17.99
CA ARG A 254 6.95 2.12 -17.10
C ARG A 254 6.01 1.80 -15.94
N GLY A 255 6.40 2.17 -14.73
CA GLY A 255 5.66 1.88 -13.51
C GLY A 255 5.93 0.49 -12.92
N ALA A 256 6.75 -0.35 -13.57
CA ALA A 256 7.23 -1.58 -12.96
C ALA A 256 8.28 -1.26 -11.88
N ASP A 257 8.33 -2.11 -10.86
CA ASP A 257 9.37 -2.06 -9.83
C ASP A 257 10.62 -2.80 -10.30
N LEU A 258 11.80 -2.22 -10.03
CA LEU A 258 13.09 -2.84 -10.30
C LEU A 258 13.60 -3.54 -9.05
N GLU A 259 13.79 -4.85 -9.13
CA GLU A 259 14.44 -5.63 -8.09
C GLU A 259 15.96 -5.62 -8.31
N LEU A 260 16.66 -4.77 -7.56
CA LEU A 260 18.12 -4.66 -7.64
C LEU A 260 18.75 -5.58 -6.60
N LYS A 261 19.53 -6.56 -7.06
CA LYS A 261 20.32 -7.44 -6.19
C LYS A 261 21.78 -7.17 -6.39
N PHE A 262 22.46 -6.82 -5.31
CA PHE A 262 23.90 -6.55 -5.33
C PHE A 262 24.61 -7.70 -4.62
N GLY A 263 25.72 -8.14 -5.20
CA GLY A 263 26.33 -9.40 -4.80
C GLY A 263 27.77 -9.56 -5.25
N TYR A 264 28.32 -10.74 -4.97
CA TYR A 264 29.66 -11.15 -5.33
C TYR A 264 29.72 -12.67 -5.54
N VAL A 265 30.79 -13.14 -6.18
CA VAL A 265 31.00 -14.57 -6.45
C VAL A 265 31.87 -15.17 -5.35
N THR A 266 31.40 -16.25 -4.72
CA THR A 266 32.15 -17.03 -3.73
C THR A 266 32.39 -18.46 -4.19
N THR A 267 33.06 -19.26 -3.35
CA THR A 267 33.18 -20.71 -3.53
C THR A 267 31.83 -21.44 -3.48
N PHE A 268 30.78 -20.81 -2.96
CA PHE A 268 29.42 -21.34 -2.93
C PHE A 268 28.56 -20.89 -4.11
N GLY A 269 29.09 -20.02 -4.98
CA GLY A 269 28.41 -19.52 -6.17
C GLY A 269 28.14 -18.02 -6.11
N ASN A 270 27.12 -17.57 -6.83
CA ASN A 270 26.70 -16.17 -6.82
C ASN A 270 25.90 -15.90 -5.55
N GLU A 271 26.41 -15.00 -4.71
CA GLU A 271 25.78 -14.54 -3.48
C GLU A 271 25.29 -13.11 -3.71
N SER A 272 24.08 -12.78 -3.24
CA SER A 272 23.52 -11.43 -3.40
C SER A 272 22.56 -11.07 -2.27
N SER A 273 22.39 -9.78 -2.03
CA SER A 273 21.42 -9.22 -1.09
C SER A 273 20.46 -8.24 -1.78
N GLU A 274 19.28 -8.11 -1.18
CA GLU A 274 18.23 -7.21 -1.65
C GLU A 274 18.63 -5.74 -1.49
N GLY A 275 18.66 -5.02 -2.61
CA GLY A 275 18.90 -3.58 -2.68
C GLY A 275 17.61 -2.75 -2.63
N PRO A 276 17.67 -1.45 -2.97
CA PRO A 276 16.47 -0.63 -3.12
C PRO A 276 15.63 -1.11 -4.30
N ARG A 277 14.31 -0.88 -4.22
CA ARG A 277 13.35 -1.23 -5.28
C ARG A 277 12.76 0.02 -5.93
N PRO A 278 13.50 0.71 -6.83
CA PRO A 278 13.00 1.91 -7.48
C PRO A 278 11.98 1.57 -8.57
N THR A 279 11.10 2.51 -8.90
CA THR A 279 10.05 2.30 -9.90
C THR A 279 10.45 2.93 -11.24
N ILE A 280 10.32 2.20 -12.34
CA ILE A 280 10.68 2.66 -13.70
C ILE A 280 9.87 3.90 -14.06
N ALA A 281 10.54 5.04 -14.18
CA ALA A 281 9.94 6.30 -14.58
C ALA A 281 9.97 6.48 -16.11
N ARG A 282 11.06 6.02 -16.76
CA ARG A 282 11.32 6.19 -18.19
C ARG A 282 12.22 5.08 -18.74
N LEU A 283 12.05 4.78 -20.02
CA LEU A 283 12.85 3.85 -20.82
C LEU A 283 13.25 4.59 -22.10
N ASP A 284 14.55 4.74 -22.35
CA ASP A 284 15.08 5.47 -23.51
C ASP A 284 16.10 4.61 -24.25
N HIS A 285 16.04 4.61 -25.58
CA HIS A 285 17.13 4.07 -26.40
C HIS A 285 18.16 5.15 -26.69
N PHE A 286 19.44 4.81 -26.54
CA PHE A 286 20.55 5.70 -26.83
C PHE A 286 21.59 4.98 -27.68
N THR A 287 22.12 5.64 -28.69
CA THR A 287 23.24 5.13 -29.48
C THR A 287 24.39 6.12 -29.37
N ASP A 288 25.55 5.63 -28.95
CA ASP A 288 26.75 6.46 -28.84
C ASP A 288 27.34 6.77 -30.23
N ASP A 289 28.34 7.65 -30.25
CA ASP A 289 29.05 8.05 -31.46
C ASP A 289 29.88 6.90 -32.09
N LYS A 290 30.09 5.81 -31.34
CA LYS A 290 30.80 4.59 -31.77
C LYS A 290 29.84 3.52 -32.29
N GLY A 291 28.53 3.77 -32.26
CA GLY A 291 27.50 2.84 -32.73
C GLY A 291 27.08 1.79 -31.70
N HIS A 292 27.50 1.90 -30.44
CA HIS A 292 26.96 1.06 -29.38
C HIS A 292 25.54 1.53 -29.05
N SER A 293 24.60 0.59 -29.02
CA SER A 293 23.21 0.82 -28.68
C SER A 293 22.97 0.44 -27.24
N TYR A 294 22.21 1.26 -26.51
CA TYR A 294 21.86 1.07 -25.12
C TYR A 294 20.35 1.24 -24.92
N LEU A 295 19.80 0.45 -24.01
CA LEU A 295 18.56 0.80 -23.34
C LEU A 295 18.90 1.42 -21.97
N ILE A 296 18.41 2.62 -21.73
CA ILE A 296 18.57 3.33 -20.46
C ILE A 296 17.26 3.23 -19.69
N ILE A 297 17.32 2.64 -18.51
CA ILE A 297 16.23 2.65 -17.53
C ILE A 297 16.47 3.79 -16.55
N THR A 298 15.56 4.75 -16.50
CA THR A 298 15.53 5.77 -15.44
C THR A 298 14.44 5.40 -14.44
N ALA A 299 14.81 5.20 -13.18
CA ALA A 299 13.89 4.79 -12.12
C ALA A 299 13.89 5.76 -10.93
N ASP A 300 12.70 6.08 -10.43
CA ASP A 300 12.50 6.94 -9.27
C ASP A 300 12.67 6.09 -7.98
N SER A 301 13.46 6.59 -7.02
CA SER A 301 13.53 6.00 -5.68
C SER A 301 12.21 6.20 -4.91
N ALA A 302 12.01 5.45 -3.82
CA ALA A 302 10.87 5.67 -2.94
C ALA A 302 10.78 7.12 -2.44
N PHE A 303 11.93 7.74 -2.17
CA PHE A 303 12.01 9.13 -1.74
C PHE A 303 11.68 10.11 -2.88
N ALA A 304 12.04 9.80 -4.13
CA ALA A 304 11.58 10.58 -5.27
C ALA A 304 10.04 10.52 -5.38
N LEU A 305 9.41 9.36 -5.16
CA LEU A 305 7.95 9.24 -5.15
C LEU A 305 7.32 10.01 -3.96
N LEU A 306 7.90 9.92 -2.76
CA LEU A 306 7.49 10.72 -1.60
C LEU A 306 7.62 12.23 -1.84
N SER A 307 8.59 12.66 -2.63
CA SER A 307 8.76 14.08 -2.96
C SER A 307 7.62 14.61 -3.86
N ARG A 308 7.18 13.76 -4.79
CA ARG A 308 6.07 14.02 -5.71
C ARG A 308 4.72 13.94 -5.02
N PHE A 309 4.58 13.07 -4.01
CA PHE A 309 3.38 12.98 -3.20
C PHE A 309 3.16 14.28 -2.43
N LYS A 310 2.02 14.92 -2.68
CA LYS A 310 1.55 16.12 -2.00
C LYS A 310 0.32 15.78 -1.18
N ALA A 311 0.30 16.20 0.08
CA ALA A 311 -0.85 15.96 0.95
C ALA A 311 -2.10 16.62 0.32
N PRO A 312 -3.17 15.86 0.01
CA PRO A 312 -4.34 16.41 -0.67
C PRO A 312 -5.18 17.30 0.25
N ARG A 313 -5.03 17.14 1.56
CA ARG A 313 -5.71 17.89 2.62
C ARG A 313 -4.74 18.17 3.75
N ALA A 314 -5.14 19.05 4.67
CA ALA A 314 -4.41 19.21 5.92
C ALA A 314 -4.57 17.93 6.77
N ILE A 315 -3.46 17.47 7.35
CA ILE A 315 -3.43 16.30 8.24
C ILE A 315 -2.85 16.76 9.57
N ARG A 316 -3.50 16.39 10.67
CA ARG A 316 -3.03 16.70 12.02
C ARG A 316 -2.82 15.42 12.81
N TYR A 317 -1.64 15.30 13.40
CA TYR A 317 -1.31 14.28 14.38
C TYR A 317 -1.24 14.93 15.75
N ALA A 318 -2.04 14.40 16.68
CA ALA A 318 -2.01 14.74 18.09
C ALA A 318 -1.91 13.43 18.88
N GLY A 319 -0.75 13.18 19.49
CA GLY A 319 -0.53 11.98 20.30
C GLY A 319 0.03 10.76 19.55
N ALA A 320 0.33 10.84 18.25
CA ALA A 320 1.09 9.81 17.54
C ALA A 320 2.59 9.96 17.80
N THR A 321 3.33 8.85 17.89
CA THR A 321 4.80 8.91 17.97
C THR A 321 5.39 9.33 16.62
N TYR A 322 6.66 9.74 16.58
CA TYR A 322 7.33 9.95 15.28
C TYR A 322 7.25 8.70 14.41
N PHE A 323 7.52 7.52 14.98
CA PHE A 323 7.41 6.25 14.26
C PHE A 323 6.02 6.02 13.67
N ASP A 324 4.95 6.25 14.44
CA ASP A 324 3.56 6.12 13.95
C ASP A 324 3.26 7.08 12.79
N ILE A 325 3.80 8.30 12.85
CA ILE A 325 3.63 9.30 11.79
C ILE A 325 4.35 8.82 10.52
N PHE A 326 5.61 8.38 10.61
CA PHE A 326 6.32 7.84 9.44
C PHE A 326 5.62 6.60 8.88
N LEU A 327 5.18 5.69 9.74
CA LEU A 327 4.44 4.49 9.36
C LEU A 327 3.21 4.84 8.51
N THR A 328 2.43 5.83 8.95
CA THR A 328 1.22 6.26 8.26
C THR A 328 1.54 6.99 6.96
N GLU A 329 2.49 7.91 6.97
CA GLU A 329 2.78 8.76 5.81
C GLU A 329 3.54 8.05 4.69
N VAL A 330 4.42 7.11 5.04
CA VAL A 330 5.09 6.24 4.06
C VAL A 330 4.08 5.29 3.41
N ALA A 331 3.16 4.73 4.21
CA ALA A 331 2.06 3.92 3.69
C ALA A 331 1.18 4.68 2.70
N ARG A 332 0.90 5.98 2.95
CA ARG A 332 0.14 6.83 2.01
C ARG A 332 0.81 6.94 0.64
N ALA A 333 2.14 6.85 0.57
CA ALA A 333 2.88 6.81 -0.69
C ALA A 333 2.92 5.42 -1.35
N GLY A 334 2.50 4.36 -0.63
CA GLY A 334 2.43 2.99 -1.13
C GLY A 334 3.60 2.10 -0.72
N TYR A 335 4.42 2.52 0.24
CA TYR A 335 5.53 1.74 0.77
C TYR A 335 5.22 1.21 2.16
N ASP A 336 5.77 0.05 2.51
CA ASP A 336 5.73 -0.40 3.90
C ASP A 336 6.79 0.33 4.73
N PHE A 337 6.60 0.38 6.05
CA PHE A 337 7.52 1.03 6.97
C PHE A 337 7.83 0.17 8.18
N THR A 338 9.11 0.12 8.54
CA THR A 338 9.59 -0.65 9.70
C THR A 338 10.75 0.08 10.39
N SER A 339 11.24 -0.49 11.49
CA SER A 339 12.49 -0.09 12.13
C SER A 339 13.46 -1.26 12.18
N PHE A 340 14.71 -1.03 11.84
CA PHE A 340 15.79 -1.98 12.17
C PHE A 340 16.46 -1.61 13.50
N SER A 341 16.64 -0.31 13.75
CA SER A 341 17.20 0.20 14.99
C SER A 341 16.69 1.61 15.28
N ALA A 342 15.38 1.81 15.35
CA ALA A 342 14.83 3.14 15.61
C ALA A 342 15.22 3.67 17.00
N SER A 343 15.55 4.96 17.07
CA SER A 343 15.91 5.61 18.32
C SER A 343 14.75 5.63 19.32
N LEU A 344 15.09 5.64 20.62
CA LEU A 344 14.09 5.75 21.68
C LEU A 344 13.20 7.00 21.52
N PRO A 345 13.72 8.20 21.17
CA PRO A 345 12.89 9.35 20.84
C PRO A 345 11.88 9.10 19.72
N ALA A 346 12.25 8.40 18.65
CA ALA A 346 11.32 8.09 17.56
C ALA A 346 10.13 7.25 18.02
N MET A 347 10.39 6.32 18.95
CA MET A 347 9.40 5.38 19.51
C MET A 347 8.55 5.96 20.64
N THR A 348 8.97 7.05 21.28
CA THR A 348 8.34 7.52 22.53
C THR A 348 7.82 8.95 22.47
N LEU A 349 8.49 9.85 21.74
CA LEU A 349 8.06 11.24 21.64
C LEU A 349 6.83 11.36 20.74
N ARG A 350 5.83 12.10 21.21
CA ARG A 350 4.55 12.30 20.53
C ARG A 350 4.40 13.75 20.10
N PRO A 351 5.03 14.18 19.00
CA PRO A 351 4.94 15.56 18.55
C PRO A 351 3.53 15.90 18.09
N GLU A 352 3.17 17.18 18.22
CA GLU A 352 2.04 17.72 17.47
C GLU A 352 2.54 18.12 16.07
N VAL A 353 1.96 17.50 15.05
CA VAL A 353 2.36 17.72 13.65
C VAL A 353 1.16 18.14 12.83
N VAL A 354 1.31 19.23 12.08
CA VAL A 354 0.32 19.68 11.09
C VAL A 354 0.99 19.67 9.72
N ILE A 355 0.53 18.77 8.86
CA ILE A 355 0.89 18.71 7.45
C ILE A 355 -0.11 19.57 6.69
N ARG A 356 0.37 20.53 5.91
CA ARG A 356 -0.50 21.42 5.14
C ARG A 356 -0.90 20.75 3.82
N ALA A 357 -2.09 21.10 3.33
CA ALA A 357 -2.49 20.72 1.97
C ALA A 357 -1.44 21.25 0.96
N GLY A 358 -1.08 20.40 -0.01
CA GLY A 358 -0.05 20.68 -1.02
C GLY A 358 1.39 20.50 -0.56
N GLN A 359 1.64 20.23 0.73
CA GLN A 359 3.00 20.02 1.24
C GLN A 359 3.59 18.69 0.73
N SER A 360 4.87 18.69 0.36
CA SER A 360 5.58 17.46 -0.02
C SER A 360 5.72 16.53 1.17
N MET A 361 5.46 15.25 0.97
CA MET A 361 5.65 14.28 2.05
C MET A 361 7.11 14.09 2.41
N LEU A 362 8.02 14.11 1.42
CA LEU A 362 9.44 14.04 1.70
C LEU A 362 9.92 15.25 2.53
N ASP A 363 9.39 16.45 2.29
CA ASP A 363 9.77 17.63 3.08
C ASP A 363 9.27 17.54 4.53
N VAL A 364 8.07 16.98 4.73
CA VAL A 364 7.56 16.65 6.08
C VAL A 364 8.48 15.66 6.76
N ILE A 365 8.77 14.53 6.09
CA ILE A 365 9.64 13.47 6.61
C ILE A 365 11.00 14.04 7.02
N ARG A 366 11.64 14.83 6.15
CA ARG A 366 12.93 15.48 6.45
C ARG A 366 12.84 16.43 7.64
N SER A 367 11.75 17.21 7.74
CA SER A 367 11.54 18.12 8.87
C SER A 367 11.34 17.37 10.20
N LEU A 368 10.77 16.17 10.17
CA LEU A 368 10.59 15.33 11.35
C LEU A 368 11.90 14.64 11.74
N LEU A 369 12.62 14.08 10.77
CA LEU A 369 13.94 13.44 10.99
C LEU A 369 14.98 14.43 11.49
N ALA A 370 14.93 15.71 11.10
CA ALA A 370 15.85 16.73 11.62
C ALA A 370 15.77 16.95 13.15
N ARG A 371 14.81 16.31 13.83
CA ARG A 371 14.62 16.33 15.29
C ARG A 371 15.00 15.02 15.97
N LEU A 372 15.49 14.06 15.19
CA LEU A 372 15.83 12.71 15.59
C LEU A 372 17.27 12.42 15.16
N ASP A 373 17.91 11.46 15.80
CA ASP A 373 19.20 10.94 15.34
C ASP A 373 19.02 9.90 14.22
N ASP A 374 17.78 9.49 13.93
CA ASP A 374 17.44 8.51 12.91
C ASP A 374 17.64 8.99 11.47
N THR A 375 17.91 8.03 10.59
CA THR A 375 17.80 8.17 9.14
C THR A 375 16.82 7.14 8.57
N LEU A 376 16.43 7.33 7.31
CA LEU A 376 15.60 6.38 6.58
C LEU A 376 16.37 5.78 5.42
N ILE A 377 16.20 4.48 5.24
CA ILE A 377 16.72 3.72 4.11
C ILE A 377 15.61 2.95 3.40
N GLN A 378 15.70 2.79 2.08
CA GLN A 378 14.86 1.90 1.29
C GLN A 378 15.58 0.56 1.13
N ARG A 379 14.88 -0.54 1.45
CA ARG A 379 15.32 -1.91 1.21
C ARG A 379 14.15 -2.72 0.68
N ALA A 380 14.32 -3.36 -0.47
CA ALA A 380 13.22 -4.03 -1.16
C ALA A 380 11.98 -3.10 -1.23
N GLU A 381 10.80 -3.63 -0.93
CA GLU A 381 9.52 -2.89 -0.87
C GLU A 381 9.31 -2.02 0.38
N MET A 382 10.23 -2.00 1.34
CA MET A 382 10.06 -1.27 2.61
C MET A 382 11.00 -0.08 2.75
N ILE A 383 10.55 0.92 3.51
CA ILE A 383 11.41 1.97 4.06
C ILE A 383 11.63 1.65 5.53
N ALA A 384 12.88 1.62 5.97
CA ALA A 384 13.25 1.33 7.34
C ALA A 384 13.85 2.55 8.03
N MET A 385 13.49 2.73 9.29
CA MET A 385 14.15 3.64 10.22
C MET A 385 15.33 2.97 10.91
N VAL A 386 16.43 3.71 11.00
CA VAL A 386 17.68 3.22 11.56
C VAL A 386 18.38 4.38 12.29
N GLU A 387 18.78 4.16 13.54
CA GLU A 387 19.59 5.08 14.36
C GLU A 387 21.07 4.81 14.08
N PRO A 388 21.82 5.78 13.52
CA PRO A 388 23.25 5.64 13.26
C PRO A 388 24.08 5.50 14.52
N ASN A 389 24.58 4.29 14.80
CA ASN A 389 25.57 4.10 15.86
C ASN A 389 26.98 4.29 15.29
N PRO A 390 27.86 5.08 15.94
CA PRO A 390 29.27 5.20 15.56
C PRO A 390 30.06 3.88 15.55
N ALA A 391 29.57 2.85 16.26
CA ALA A 391 30.13 1.50 16.23
C ALA A 391 29.66 0.66 15.04
N ASP A 392 28.59 1.08 14.35
CA ASP A 392 28.14 0.43 13.14
C ASP A 392 29.15 0.73 12.04
N THR A 393 29.63 -0.33 11.38
CA THR A 393 30.57 -0.17 10.28
C THR A 393 29.82 0.40 9.07
N THR A 394 30.51 1.10 8.17
CA THR A 394 29.91 1.59 6.89
C THR A 394 29.23 0.49 6.06
N GLN A 395 29.53 -0.76 6.38
CA GLN A 395 28.95 -1.96 5.80
C GLN A 395 27.51 -2.21 6.25
N ASP A 396 27.17 -1.84 7.49
CA ASP A 396 25.84 -1.99 8.05
C ASP A 396 24.84 -1.05 7.33
N TRP A 397 25.30 0.13 6.89
CA TRP A 397 24.44 1.18 6.31
C TRP A 397 24.21 1.07 4.81
N ASN A 398 25.18 0.51 4.08
CA ASN A 398 25.18 0.46 2.63
C ASN A 398 24.94 -0.97 2.18
N LEU A 399 23.66 -1.32 2.04
CA LEU A 399 23.22 -2.50 1.29
C LEU A 399 23.53 -3.87 1.94
N SER A 400 24.04 -3.92 3.16
CA SER A 400 24.14 -5.17 3.92
C SER A 400 23.85 -5.02 5.39
N PHE A 401 22.68 -5.51 5.81
CA PHE A 401 22.48 -5.94 7.19
C PHE A 401 22.49 -7.45 7.23
N ASN A 402 23.25 -8.01 8.17
CA ASN A 402 23.37 -9.44 8.43
C ASN A 402 22.11 -9.94 9.17
N ILE A 403 21.00 -10.05 8.44
CA ILE A 403 19.88 -10.89 8.86
C ILE A 403 20.22 -12.32 8.39
N ASP A 404 19.90 -13.36 9.15
CA ASP A 404 20.24 -14.76 8.82
C ASP A 404 19.95 -15.10 7.34
N GLY A 405 21.01 -15.24 6.54
CA GLY A 405 20.95 -15.52 5.09
C GLY A 405 21.32 -14.37 4.16
N ASP A 406 21.56 -13.15 4.67
CA ASP A 406 22.07 -12.02 3.90
C ASP A 406 23.60 -11.98 3.81
N HIS A 407 24.11 -11.55 2.65
CA HIS A 407 25.54 -11.53 2.37
C HIS A 407 26.11 -10.12 2.54
N PRO A 408 27.14 -9.94 3.39
CA PRO A 408 27.73 -8.64 3.63
C PRO A 408 28.32 -8.06 2.33
N ILE A 409 27.83 -6.90 1.90
CA ILE A 409 28.35 -6.20 0.72
C ILE A 409 29.61 -5.46 1.18
N HIS A 410 30.75 -6.09 1.02
CA HIS A 410 32.05 -5.50 1.37
C HIS A 410 32.37 -4.33 0.43
N GLY A 411 32.06 -3.10 0.84
CA GLY A 411 32.74 -1.92 0.31
C GLY A 411 34.17 -1.86 0.87
N PRO A 412 35.22 -1.60 0.06
CA PRO A 412 35.23 -0.78 -1.15
C PRO A 412 35.80 -1.55 -2.37
N ALA A 413 35.03 -2.45 -2.98
CA ALA A 413 35.35 -2.91 -4.33
C ALA A 413 34.85 -1.86 -5.33
N ARG A 414 35.78 -1.05 -5.84
CA ARG A 414 35.68 -0.13 -6.99
C ARG A 414 34.41 -0.31 -7.85
N TYR A 415 33.36 0.44 -7.57
CA TYR A 415 32.66 1.11 -8.68
C TYR A 415 33.52 2.32 -8.99
N THR A 416 34.38 2.20 -10.00
CA THR A 416 35.08 3.35 -10.55
C THR A 416 34.00 4.31 -11.03
N ILE A 417 33.77 5.38 -10.27
CA ILE A 417 33.28 6.63 -10.85
C ILE A 417 34.45 7.10 -11.70
N ASP A 418 34.54 6.61 -12.93
CA ASP A 418 35.27 7.33 -13.95
C ASP A 418 34.46 8.60 -14.19
N ALA A 419 34.81 9.63 -13.44
CA ALA A 419 34.65 10.99 -13.92
C ALA A 419 35.35 11.02 -15.28
N LEU A 420 34.55 11.03 -16.34
CA LEU A 420 34.99 11.43 -17.67
C LEU A 420 35.54 12.85 -17.56
N ASN A 421 36.84 12.96 -17.27
CA ASN A 421 37.61 14.12 -17.64
C ASN A 421 37.87 14.02 -19.15
N THR A 422 37.20 14.92 -19.89
CA THR A 422 37.48 15.40 -21.25
C THR A 422 37.66 14.37 -22.36
#